data_AF-A0ABD6BUY8-F1
#
_entry.id   AF-A0ABD6BUY8-F1
#
_cell.length_a   1.000
_cell.length_b   1.000
_cell.length_c   1.000
_cell.angle_alpha   90.00
_cell.angle_beta   90.00
_cell.angle_gamma   90.00
#
_symmetry.space_group_name_H-M   'P 1'
#
loop_
_entity.id
_entity.type
_entity.pdbx_description
1 polymer ?
#
loop_
_entity_poly.entity_id
_entity_poly.type
_entity_poly.pdbx_seq_one_letter_code
_entity_poly.pdbx_strand_id
1 'polypeptide(L)' 'MYFTHLNHTNPVLDDGSWESEALSDAGAHVVEPGQHFDLG' A
#
# COMPACT_ATOMS: atom_id res chain seq x y z
N MET A 1 -4.27 8.06 -0.93
CA MET A 1 -5.13 7.24 -0.02
C MET A 1 -4.26 6.13 0.54
N TYR A 2 -4.41 5.76 1.82
CA TYR A 2 -3.58 4.74 2.45
C TYR A 2 -4.40 3.52 2.87
N PHE A 3 -3.97 2.33 2.44
CA PHE A 3 -4.53 1.05 2.85
C PHE A 3 -3.71 0.48 4.02
N THR A 4 -4.41 0.02 5.05
CA THR A 4 -3.83 -0.59 6.24
C THR A 4 -4.56 -1.89 6.58
N HIS A 5 -4.05 -2.65 7.54
CA HIS A 5 -4.59 -3.95 7.95
C HIS A 5 -4.77 -4.93 6.79
N LEU A 6 -3.75 -5.03 5.95
CA LEU A 6 -3.74 -6.02 4.88
C LEU A 6 -3.43 -7.41 5.43
N ASN A 7 -4.16 -8.42 4.93
CA ASN A 7 -3.79 -9.80 5.18
C ASN A 7 -2.44 -10.10 4.54
N HIS A 8 -1.65 -10.98 5.17
CA HIS A 8 -0.32 -11.39 4.69
C HIS A 8 -0.34 -12.06 3.30
N THR A 9 -1.50 -12.52 2.83
CA THR A 9 -1.69 -13.11 1.50
C THR A 9 -2.13 -12.09 0.45
N ASN A 10 -2.22 -10.81 0.78
CA ASN A 10 -2.70 -9.80 -0.16
C ASN A 10 -1.64 -9.57 -1.25
N PRO A 11 -1.97 -9.73 -2.54
CA PRO A 11 -1.00 -9.61 -3.63
C PRO A 11 -0.39 -8.21 -3.77
N VAL A 12 -1.01 -7.16 -3.21
CA VAL A 12 -0.40 -5.81 -3.17
C VAL A 12 0.86 -5.76 -2.30
N LEU A 13 1.12 -6.78 -1.48
CA LEU A 13 2.34 -6.92 -0.68
C LEU A 13 3.48 -7.58 -1.47
N ASP A 14 3.22 -8.08 -2.68
CA ASP A 14 4.23 -8.65 -3.56
C ASP A 14 4.75 -7.56 -4.52
N ASP A 15 6.04 -7.25 -4.40
CA ASP A 15 6.69 -6.19 -5.17
C ASP A 15 6.68 -6.53 -6.66
N GLY A 16 6.07 -5.64 -7.47
CA GLY A 16 5.95 -5.83 -8.92
C GLY A 16 4.79 -6.73 -9.34
N SER A 17 3.89 -7.09 -8.41
CA SER A 17 2.59 -7.63 -8.79
C SER A 17 1.78 -6.59 -9.57
N TRP A 18 0.91 -7.05 -10.46
CA TRP A 18 0.02 -6.15 -11.20
C TRP A 18 -0.93 -5.38 -10.25
N GLU A 19 -1.29 -5.96 -9.09
CA GLU A 19 -2.08 -5.27 -8.07
C GLU A 19 -1.31 -4.13 -7.42
N SER A 20 -0.01 -4.31 -7.14
CA SER A 20 0.86 -3.25 -6.61
C SER A 20 1.03 -2.10 -7.62
N GLU A 21 1.20 -2.43 -8.90
CA GLU A 21 1.27 -1.44 -9.99
C GLU A 21 -0.05 -0.68 -10.14
N ALA A 22 -1.18 -1.38 -10.18
CA ALA A 22 -2.50 -0.74 -10.28
C ALA A 22 -2.81 0.16 -9.07
N LEU A 23 -2.37 -0.23 -7.87
CA LEU A 23 -2.49 0.60 -6.66
C LEU A 23 -1.69 1.90 -6.80
N SER A 24 -0.45 1.79 -7.27
CA SER A 24 0.44 2.93 -7.52
C SER A 24 -0.12 3.86 -8.60
N ASP A 25 -0.61 3.31 -9.71
CA ASP A 25 -1.24 4.06 -10.81
C ASP A 25 -2.49 4.82 -10.35
N ALA A 26 -3.20 4.30 -9.34
CA ALA A 26 -4.34 4.96 -8.72
C ALA A 26 -3.95 6.04 -7.68
N GLY A 27 -2.65 6.27 -7.43
CA GLY A 27 -2.17 7.20 -6.40
C GLY A 27 -2.48 6.75 -4.96
N ALA A 28 -2.62 5.44 -4.77
CA ALA A 28 -2.81 4.83 -3.47
C ALA A 28 -1.54 4.14 -2.98
N HIS A 29 -1.45 3.96 -1.66
CA HIS A 29 -0.27 3.42 -1.00
C HIS A 29 -0.66 2.45 0.10
N VAL A 30 0.23 1.50 0.42
CA VAL A 30 0.13 0.64 1.60
C VAL A 30 0.88 1.31 2.75
N VAL A 31 0.36 1.17 3.98
CA VAL A 31 1.04 1.68 5.18
C VAL A 31 2.24 0.80 5.54
N GLU A 32 3.39 1.41 5.71
CA GLU A 32 4.61 0.75 6.19
C GLU A 32 4.63 0.65 7.73
N PRO A 33 5.25 -0.40 8.30
CA PRO A 33 5.43 -0.51 9.75
C PRO A 33 6.15 0.72 10.34
N GLY A 34 5.48 1.42 11.26
CA GLY A 34 6.03 2.62 11.90
C GLY A 34 5.94 3.90 11.07
N GLN A 35 5.19 3.91 9.96
CA GLN A 35 4.98 5.10 9.16
C GLN A 35 4.30 6.22 9.96
N HIS A 36 4.83 7.43 9.85
CA HIS A 36 4.25 8.64 10.43
C HIS A 36 3.68 9.53 9.32
N PHE A 37 2.54 10.16 9.62
CA PHE A 37 1.89 11.13 8.74
C PHE A 37 1.96 12.51 9.38
N ASP A 38 2.47 13.48 8.62
CA ASP A 38 2.38 14.90 8.98
C ASP A 38 1.18 15.50 8.24
N LEU A 39 0.08 15.65 8.99
CA LEU A 39 -1.20 16.19 8.50
C LEU A 39 -1.32 17.62 9.01
N GLY A 40 -0.67 18.56 8.32
CA GLY A 40 -0.73 19.99 8.65
C GLY A 40 -2.14 20.56 8.70
#